data_AF-A0A1A1WNH9-F1
#
_entry.id   AF-A0A1A1WNH9-F1
#
_cell.length_a   1.000
_cell.length_b   1.000
_cell.length_c   1.000
_cell.angle_alpha   90.00
_cell.angle_beta   90.00
_cell.angle_gamma   90.00
#
_symmetry.space_group_name_H-M   'P 1'
#
loop_
_entity.id
_entity.type
_entity.pdbx_description
1 polymer ?
#
loop_
_entity_poly.entity_id
_entity_poly.type
_entity_poly.pdbx_seq_one_letter_code
_entity_poly.pdbx_strand_id
1 'polypeptide(L)'
;MIHTPNYRPADHRSRREIDQAIGVVMGLRRCSAEQALSEITAVVRASGVGLGGVSRALLGLITGDVTSAAGEAVVHWDAVLRSAAQD
;
A
#
# COMPACT_ATOMS: atom_id res chain seq x y z
N MET A 1 19.21 10.62 -28.96
CA MET A 1 17.75 10.46 -28.76
C MET A 1 17.44 10.68 -27.30
N ILE A 2 16.87 11.82 -26.95
CA ILE A 2 16.39 12.04 -25.58
C ILE A 2 15.04 11.35 -25.48
N HIS A 3 14.98 10.25 -24.73
CA HIS A 3 13.73 9.59 -24.39
C HIS A 3 13.00 10.52 -23.43
N THR A 4 12.09 11.35 -23.92
CA THR A 4 11.24 12.17 -23.07
C THR A 4 10.32 11.20 -22.31
N PRO A 5 10.50 11.00 -20.99
CA PRO A 5 9.60 10.15 -20.26
C PRO A 5 8.21 10.77 -20.34
N ASN A 6 7.24 9.99 -20.80
CA ASN A 6 5.86 10.42 -20.94
C ASN A 6 5.29 10.65 -19.53
N TYR A 7 5.44 11.88 -19.01
CA TYR A 7 5.03 12.22 -17.66
C TYR A 7 3.51 12.13 -17.55
N ARG A 8 3.05 11.13 -16.80
CA ARG A 8 1.63 10.95 -16.47
C ARG A 8 1.45 11.23 -14.97
N PRO A 9 0.72 12.30 -14.61
CA PRO A 9 0.49 12.65 -13.20
C PRO A 9 -0.11 11.51 -12.36
N ALA A 10 -0.95 10.67 -12.97
CA ALA A 10 -1.56 9.51 -12.32
C ALA A 10 -0.52 8.43 -11.95
N ASP A 11 0.50 8.22 -12.78
CA ASP A 11 1.57 7.26 -12.53
C ASP A 11 2.50 7.76 -11.41
N HIS A 12 2.77 9.07 -11.39
CA HIS A 12 3.50 9.72 -10.30
C HIS A 12 2.75 9.63 -8.96
N ARG A 13 1.42 9.84 -8.97
CA ARG A 13 0.59 9.66 -7.78
C ARG A 13 0.66 8.22 -7.28
N SER A 14 0.52 7.24 -8.18
CA SER A 14 0.59 5.82 -7.84
C SER A 14 1.93 5.43 -7.22
N ARG A 15 3.06 5.90 -7.78
CA ARG A 15 4.39 5.65 -7.22
C ARG A 15 4.53 6.24 -5.81
N ARG A 16 4.11 7.50 -5.62
CA ARG A 16 4.13 8.16 -4.31
C ARG A 16 3.25 7.44 -3.28
N GLU A 17 2.08 6.96 -3.68
CA GLU A 17 1.19 6.18 -2.79
C GLU A 17 1.83 4.85 -2.39
N ILE A 18 2.52 4.17 -3.32
CA ILE A 18 3.26 2.93 -3.02
C ILE A 18 4.43 3.19 -2.07
N ASP A 19 5.26 4.21 -2.31
CA ASP A 19 6.40 4.53 -1.44
C ASP A 19 5.96 4.88 -0.01
N GLN A 20 4.85 5.63 0.14
CA GLN A 20 4.29 5.93 1.46
C GLN A 20 3.75 4.68 2.15
N ALA A 21 3.05 3.81 1.42
CA ALA A 21 2.54 2.55 1.97
C ALA A 21 3.70 1.65 2.47
N ILE A 22 4.80 1.57 1.72
CA ILE A 22 6.01 0.86 2.16
C ILE A 22 6.55 1.48 3.46
N GLY A 23 6.72 2.80 3.52
CA GLY A 23 7.22 3.48 4.71
C GLY A 23 6.33 3.29 5.95
N VAL A 24 5.02 3.28 5.75
CA VAL A 24 4.03 2.94 6.79
C VAL A 24 4.26 1.54 7.33
N VAL A 25 4.31 0.52 6.45
CA VAL A 25 4.47 -0.87 6.88
C VAL A 25 5.80 -1.05 7.62
N MET A 26 6.87 -0.44 7.12
CA MET A 26 8.16 -0.42 7.81
C MET A 26 8.07 0.19 9.21
N GLY A 27 7.38 1.33 9.35
CA GLY A 27 7.22 2.02 10.63
C GLY A 27 6.44 1.18 11.64
N LEU A 28 5.37 0.52 11.20
CA LEU A 28 4.48 -0.28 12.05
C LEU A 28 5.10 -1.63 12.43
N ARG A 29 5.76 -2.30 11.48
CA ARG A 29 6.32 -3.65 11.67
C ARG A 29 7.80 -3.66 12.02
N ARG A 30 8.44 -2.48 12.05
CA ARG A 30 9.89 -2.31 12.28
C ARG A 30 10.74 -3.19 11.34
N CYS A 31 10.30 -3.33 10.09
CA CYS A 31 10.90 -4.21 9.09
C CYS A 31 11.63 -3.44 7.98
N SER A 32 12.39 -4.16 7.15
CA SER A 32 13.07 -3.58 5.98
C SER A 32 12.09 -3.23 4.85
N ALA A 33 12.53 -2.40 3.90
CA ALA A 33 11.72 -2.05 2.73
C ALA A 33 11.33 -3.28 1.89
N GLU A 34 12.22 -4.27 1.78
CA GLU A 34 11.93 -5.52 1.08
C GLU A 34 10.85 -6.34 1.79
N GLN A 35 10.93 -6.43 3.13
CA GLN A 35 9.91 -7.12 3.92
C GLN A 35 8.55 -6.40 3.83
N ALA A 36 8.55 -5.07 3.91
CA ALA A 36 7.34 -4.27 3.74
C ALA A 36 6.71 -4.46 2.35
N LEU A 37 7.52 -4.49 1.29
CA LEU A 37 7.05 -4.76 -0.07
C LEU A 37 6.49 -6.19 -0.20
N SER A 38 7.09 -7.17 0.47
CA SER A 38 6.57 -8.54 0.53
C SER A 38 5.19 -8.59 1.17
N GLU A 39 4.97 -7.89 2.29
CA GLU A 39 3.66 -7.81 2.94
C GLU A 39 2.61 -7.17 2.03
N ILE A 40 2.95 -6.05 1.37
CA ILE A 40 2.05 -5.41 0.40
C ILE A 40 1.71 -6.37 -0.75
N THR A 41 2.70 -7.13 -1.24
CA THR A 41 2.50 -8.11 -2.30
C THR A 41 1.63 -9.29 -1.83
N ALA A 42 1.73 -9.70 -0.57
CA ALA A 42 0.87 -10.72 0.01
C ALA A 42 -0.59 -10.25 0.03
N VAL A 43 -0.86 -8.99 0.40
CA VAL A 43 -2.21 -8.40 0.37
C VAL A 43 -2.73 -8.28 -1.07
N VAL A 44 -1.89 -7.92 -2.04
CA VAL A 44 -2.26 -7.94 -3.47
C VAL A 44 -2.71 -9.34 -3.91
N ARG A 45 -1.95 -10.38 -3.54
CA ARG A 45 -2.29 -11.78 -3.88
C ARG A 45 -3.58 -12.24 -3.19
N ALA A 46 -3.80 -11.84 -1.95
CA ALA A 46 -4.98 -12.25 -1.18
C ALA A 46 -6.25 -11.53 -1.65
N SER A 47 -6.17 -10.24 -1.93
CA SER A 47 -7.32 -9.40 -2.32
C SER A 47 -7.63 -9.40 -3.81
N GLY A 48 -6.67 -9.78 -4.66
CA GLY A 48 -6.75 -9.60 -6.12
C GLY A 48 -6.67 -8.14 -6.58
N VAL A 49 -6.48 -7.19 -5.68
CA VAL A 49 -6.37 -5.75 -5.98
C VAL A 49 -4.93 -5.42 -6.33
N GLY A 50 -4.72 -4.65 -7.40
CA GLY A 50 -3.38 -4.22 -7.82
C GLY A 50 -2.68 -3.33 -6.78
N LEU A 51 -1.35 -3.25 -6.87
CA LEU A 51 -0.45 -2.51 -5.96
C LEU A 51 -0.96 -1.11 -5.59
N GLY A 52 -1.33 -0.29 -6.57
CA GLY A 52 -1.82 1.06 -6.30
C GLY A 52 -3.12 1.10 -5.49
N GLY A 53 -4.04 0.14 -5.72
CA GLY A 53 -5.30 0.03 -4.97
C GLY A 53 -5.08 -0.45 -3.53
N VAL A 54 -4.19 -1.42 -3.34
CA VAL A 54 -3.79 -1.92 -2.01
C VAL A 54 -3.09 -0.84 -1.20
N SER A 55 -2.17 -0.10 -1.81
CA SER A 55 -1.46 1.01 -1.16
C SER A 55 -2.42 2.15 -0.79
N ARG A 56 -3.37 2.50 -1.67
CA ARG A 56 -4.40 3.50 -1.35
C ARG A 56 -5.32 3.04 -0.22
N ALA A 57 -5.69 1.76 -0.19
CA ALA A 57 -6.50 1.20 0.88
C ALA A 57 -5.82 1.28 2.25
N LEU A 58 -4.51 0.96 2.30
CA LEU A 58 -3.72 1.11 3.53
C LEU A 58 -3.66 2.58 4.00
N LEU A 59 -3.36 3.51 3.09
CA LEU A 59 -3.27 4.92 3.44
C LEU A 59 -4.62 5.46 3.92
N GLY A 60 -5.72 5.07 3.25
CA GLY A 60 -7.08 5.44 3.66
C GLY A 60 -7.44 4.97 5.06
N LEU A 61 -7.05 3.74 5.44
CA LEU A 61 -7.23 3.23 6.81
C LEU A 61 -6.50 4.09 7.86
N ILE A 62 -5.28 4.51 7.57
CA ILE A 62 -4.45 5.28 8.50
C ILE A 62 -4.93 6.71 8.63
N THR A 63 -5.39 7.31 7.54
CA THR A 63 -5.93 8.67 7.54
C THR A 63 -7.39 8.73 7.96
N GLY A 64 -8.05 7.58 8.13
CA GLY A 64 -9.48 7.49 8.42
C GLY A 64 -10.40 7.82 7.23
N ASP A 65 -9.87 7.84 6.01
CA ASP A 65 -10.61 8.13 4.77
C ASP A 65 -10.74 6.86 3.92
N VAL A 66 -11.69 6.00 4.31
CA VAL A 66 -11.92 4.69 3.67
C VAL A 66 -12.85 4.82 2.43
N THR A 67 -13.37 6.01 2.17
CA THR A 67 -14.42 6.30 1.17
C THR A 67 -14.02 6.00 -0.28
N SER A 68 -12.72 5.80 -0.57
CA SER A 68 -12.17 5.48 -1.90
C SER A 68 -11.30 4.22 -1.95
N ALA A 69 -11.33 3.39 -0.91
CA ALA A 69 -10.49 2.21 -0.81
C ALA A 69 -11.19 0.94 -1.36
N ALA A 70 -10.42 0.06 -2.01
CA ALA A 70 -10.92 -1.23 -2.49
C ALA A 70 -11.28 -2.14 -1.30
N GLY A 71 -12.58 -2.46 -1.14
CA GLY A 71 -13.11 -3.09 0.08
C GLY A 71 -12.36 -4.34 0.56
N GLU A 72 -12.01 -5.25 -0.35
CA GLU A 72 -11.23 -6.46 0.00
C GLU A 72 -9.82 -6.12 0.52
N ALA A 73 -9.13 -5.16 -0.09
CA ALA A 73 -7.81 -4.73 0.38
C ALA A 73 -7.87 -4.08 1.77
N VAL A 74 -8.96 -3.36 2.08
CA VAL A 74 -9.20 -2.77 3.41
C VAL A 74 -9.34 -3.87 4.46
N VAL A 75 -10.16 -4.90 4.20
CA VAL A 75 -10.37 -6.02 5.12
C VAL A 75 -9.06 -6.74 5.43
N HIS A 76 -8.25 -7.00 4.40
CA HIS A 76 -6.94 -7.64 4.59
C HIS A 76 -5.97 -6.77 5.40
N TRP A 77 -5.93 -5.45 5.16
CA TRP A 77 -5.09 -4.56 5.96
C TRP A 77 -5.54 -4.46 7.42
N ASP A 78 -6.85 -4.40 7.71
CA ASP A 78 -7.34 -4.39 9.09
C ASP A 78 -6.87 -5.63 9.87
N ALA A 79 -6.95 -6.81 9.24
CA ALA A 79 -6.46 -8.06 9.83
C ALA A 79 -4.95 -8.02 10.11
N VAL A 80 -4.15 -7.54 9.14
CA VAL A 80 -2.69 -7.41 9.29
C VAL A 80 -2.35 -6.45 10.43
N LEU A 81 -2.97 -5.27 10.45
CA LEU A 81 -2.73 -4.24 11.46
C LEU A 81 -3.14 -4.70 12.86
N ARG A 82 -4.26 -5.43 12.97
CA ARG A 82 -4.71 -6.00 14.25
C ARG A 82 -3.76 -7.08 14.76
N SER A 83 -3.24 -7.94 13.87
CA SER A 83 -2.24 -8.95 14.26
C SER A 83 -0.92 -8.32 14.72
N ALA A 84 -0.52 -7.20 14.12
CA ALA A 84 0.70 -6.49 14.46
C ALA A 84 0.67 -5.82 15.84
N ALA A 85 -0.51 -5.52 16.38
CA ALA A 85 -0.66 -4.93 17.71
C ALA A 85 -0.56 -5.96 18.85
N GLN A 86 -0.50 -7.27 18.52
CA GLN A 86 -0.46 -8.35 19.50
C GLN A 86 0.94 -8.96 19.68
N ASP A 87 1.93 -8.49 18.92
CA ASP A 87 3.34 -8.87 18.97
C ASP A 87 4.17 -7.76 19.64
#